data_AF-A0A7T3PDA3-F1
#
_entry.id   AF-A0A7T3PDA3-F1
#
_cell.length_a   1.000
_cell.length_b   1.000
_cell.length_c   1.000
_cell.angle_alpha   90.00
_cell.angle_beta   90.00
_cell.angle_gamma   90.00
#
_symmetry.space_group_name_H-M   'P 1'
#
loop_
_entity.id
_entity.type
_entity.pdbx_description
1 polymer ?
#
loop_
_entity_poly.entity_id
_entity_poly.type
_entity_poly.pdbx_seq_one_letter_code
_entity_poly.pdbx_strand_id
1 'polypeptide(L)' 'MLNILSLICINSALSSFFFGKLPEAYAFLNPIVDVMPVIPLFFFLLAFVWQAAVSFR' A
#
# COMPACT_ATOMS: atom_id res chain seq x y z
N MET A 1 6.62 -11.36 18.30
CA MET A 1 5.23 -11.86 18.43
C MET A 1 4.29 -10.71 18.14
N LEU A 2 3.82 -10.58 16.90
CA LEU A 2 2.90 -9.51 16.50
C LEU A 2 1.54 -9.76 17.16
N ASN A 3 1.16 -8.92 18.12
CA ASN A 3 -0.06 -9.05 18.91
C ASN A 3 -1.30 -8.70 18.06
N ILE A 4 -2.46 -9.31 18.35
CA ILE A 4 -3.74 -9.05 17.66
C ILE A 4 -4.11 -7.56 17.71
N LEU A 5 -3.76 -6.86 18.80
CA LEU A 5 -3.89 -5.41 18.94
C LEU A 5 -3.08 -4.63 17.89
N SER A 6 -1.88 -5.10 17.53
CA SER A 6 -1.06 -4.49 16.47
C SER A 6 -1.72 -4.65 15.10
N LEU A 7 -2.38 -5.79 14.85
CA LEU A 7 -3.07 -6.05 13.59
C LEU A 7 -4.35 -5.19 13.45
N ILE A 8 -5.06 -4.96 14.56
CA ILE A 8 -6.25 -4.09 14.59
C ILE A 8 -5.87 -2.61 14.41
N CYS A 9 -4.79 -2.14 15.05
CA CYS A 9 -4.29 -0.78 14.84
C CYS A 9 -3.82 -0.53 13.40
N ILE A 10 -3.22 -1.53 12.76
CA ILE A 10 -2.83 -1.42 11.35
C ILE A 10 -4.09 -1.35 10.47
N ASN A 11 -5.13 -2.14 10.74
CA ASN A 11 -6.40 -2.08 9.99
C ASN A 11 -7.16 -0.77 10.21
N SER A 12 -7.15 -0.19 11.41
CA SER A 12 -7.79 1.11 11.67
C SER A 12 -7.03 2.28 11.06
N ALA A 13 -5.69 2.24 11.07
CA ALA A 13 -4.86 3.22 10.38
C ALA A 13 -5.02 3.11 8.85
N LEU A 14 -5.12 1.89 8.32
CA LEU A 14 -5.32 1.66 6.88
C LEU A 14 -6.72 2.10 6.42
N SER A 15 -7.77 1.85 7.21
CA SER A 15 -9.15 2.28 6.87
C SER A 15 -9.36 3.80 6.94
N SER A 16 -8.61 4.51 7.79
CA SER A 16 -8.67 5.98 7.88
C SER A 16 -7.86 6.71 6.81
N PHE A 17 -6.93 6.05 6.13
CA PHE A 17 -6.07 6.66 5.11
C PHE A 17 -6.70 6.81 3.71
N PHE A 18 -7.86 6.18 3.42
CA PHE A 18 -8.25 5.91 2.03
C PHE A 18 -9.60 6.42 1.52
N PHE A 19 -10.29 7.34 2.19
CA PHE A 19 -11.58 7.84 1.66
C PHE A 19 -11.79 9.35 1.85
N GLY A 20 -10.83 10.16 1.38
CA GLY A 20 -10.99 11.60 1.23
C GLY A 20 -11.07 11.99 -0.25
N LYS A 21 -12.00 12.87 -0.63
CA LYS A 21 -12.00 13.45 -1.98
C LYS A 21 -10.79 14.38 -2.13
N LEU A 22 -10.07 14.27 -3.25
CA LEU A 22 -9.06 15.25 -3.62
C LEU A 22 -9.70 16.64 -3.83
N PRO A 23 -8.93 17.73 -3.67
CA PRO A 23 -9.38 19.05 -4.11
C PRO A 23 -9.77 19.04 -5.59
N GLU A 24 -10.73 19.89 -5.99
CA GLU A 24 -11.34 19.86 -7.34
C GLU A 24 -10.30 19.95 -8.47
N ALA A 25 -9.25 20.76 -8.30
CA ALA A 25 -8.16 20.88 -9.26
C ALA A 25 -7.39 19.56 -9.52
N TYR A 26 -7.43 18.62 -8.57
CA TYR A 26 -6.75 17.32 -8.65
C TYR A 26 -7.72 16.15 -8.84
N ALA A 27 -9.01 16.41 -9.05
CA ALA A 27 -10.01 15.36 -9.19
C ALA A 27 -9.73 14.38 -10.34
N PHE A 28 -9.01 14.82 -11.37
CA PHE A 28 -8.57 13.94 -12.47
C PHE A 28 -7.53 12.88 -12.04
N LEU A 29 -6.85 13.09 -10.91
CA LEU A 29 -5.88 12.15 -10.32
C LEU A 29 -6.52 11.14 -9.37
N ASN A 30 -7.83 11.26 -9.07
CA ASN A 30 -8.53 10.31 -8.21
C ASN A 30 -8.24 8.84 -8.60
N PRO A 31 -8.28 8.43 -9.88
CA PRO A 31 -7.98 7.05 -10.26
C PRO A 31 -6.58 6.58 -9.90
N ILE A 32 -5.59 7.48 -9.85
CA ILE A 32 -4.21 7.16 -9.46
C ILE A 32 -4.12 6.99 -7.94
N VAL A 33 -4.74 7.92 -7.19
CA VAL A 33 -4.76 7.90 -5.72
C VAL A 33 -5.49 6.67 -5.20
N ASP A 34 -6.54 6.21 -5.90
CA ASP A 34 -7.26 4.97 -5.59
C ASP A 34 -6.35 3.72 -5.68
N VAL A 35 -5.28 3.76 -6.48
CA VAL A 35 -4.31 2.65 -6.64
C VAL A 35 -3.11 2.79 -5.71
N MET A 36 -2.73 4.00 -5.28
CA MET A 36 -1.63 4.24 -4.34
C MET A 36 -1.58 3.32 -3.09
N PRO A 37 -2.70 2.95 -2.43
CA PRO A 37 -2.67 2.01 -1.31
C PRO A 37 -1.95 0.69 -1.59
N VAL A 38 -1.93 0.24 -2.84
CA VAL A 38 -1.36 -1.06 -3.23
C VAL A 38 0.17 -1.02 -3.35
N ILE A 39 0.78 0.16 -3.43
CA ILE A 39 2.23 0.34 -3.68
C ILE A 39 3.12 -0.46 -2.70
N PRO A 40 2.86 -0.51 -1.38
CA PRO A 40 3.67 -1.31 -0.46
C PRO A 40 3.72 -2.80 -0.82
N LEU A 41 2.63 -3.36 -1.37
CA LEU A 41 2.60 -4.74 -1.84
C LEU A 41 3.52 -4.93 -3.04
N PHE A 42 3.61 -3.96 -3.94
CA PHE A 42 4.55 -4.03 -5.06
C PHE A 42 6.01 -4.01 -4.61
N PHE A 43 6.37 -3.27 -3.56
CA PHE A 43 7.74 -3.34 -3.01
C PHE A 43 8.06 -4.69 -2.36
N PHE A 44 7.08 -5.29 -1.67
CA PHE A 44 7.22 -6.66 -1.17
C PHE A 44 7.42 -7.65 -2.32
N LEU A 45 6.61 -7.58 -3.37
CA LEU A 45 6.76 -8.43 -4.55
C LEU A 45 8.06 -8.16 -5.31
N LEU A 46 8.51 -6.91 -5.37
CA LEU A 46 9.76 -6.51 -6.00
C LEU A 46 10.96 -7.20 -5.34
N ALA A 47 10.92 -7.48 -4.04
CA ALA A 47 11.99 -8.25 -3.38
C ALA A 47 12.14 -9.66 -3.97
N PHE A 48 11.03 -10.33 -4.30
CA PHE A 48 11.06 -11.65 -4.95
C PHE A 48 11.50 -11.55 -6.42
N VAL A 49 11.06 -10.52 -7.13
CA VAL A 49 11.53 -10.24 -8.50
C VAL A 49 13.04 -10.02 -8.51
N TRP A 50 13.54 -9.24 -7.56
CA TRP A 50 14.97 -8.99 -7.40
C TRP A 50 15.73 -10.27 -7.06
N GLN A 51 15.25 -11.05 -6.10
CA GLN A 51 15.85 -12.33 -5.75
C GLN A 51 15.86 -13.31 -6.93
N ALA A 52 14.76 -13.40 -7.68
CA ALA A 52 14.70 -14.21 -8.89
C ALA A 52 15.71 -13.74 -9.96
N ALA A 53 15.91 -12.42 -10.12
CA ALA A 53 16.88 -11.85 -11.06
C ALA A 53 18.33 -12.22 -10.71
N VAL A 54 18.64 -12.44 -9.43
CA VAL A 54 19.95 -12.93 -8.96
C VAL A 54 19.97 -14.43 -8.66
N SER A 55 19.01 -15.18 -9.21
CA SER A 55 18.89 -16.65 -9.07
C SER A 55 18.76 -17.16 -7.64
N PHE A 56 18.16 -16.37 -6.73
CA PHE A 56 17.98 -16.70 -5.32
C PHE A 56 19.28 -17.08 -4.61
N ARG A 57 20.37 -16.40 -4.95
CA ARG A 57 21.66 -16.48 -4.25
C ARG A 57 21.71 -15.61 -2.99
#